data_AF-A0A2H0CR90-F1
#
_entry.id   AF-A0A2H0CR90-F1
#
_cell.length_a   1.000
_cell.length_b   1.000
_cell.length_c   1.000
_cell.angle_alpha   90.00
_cell.angle_beta   90.00
_cell.angle_gamma   90.00
#
_symmetry.space_group_name_H-M   'P 1'
#
loop_
_entity.id
_entity.type
_entity.pdbx_description
1 polymer ?
#
loop_
_entity_poly.entity_id
_entity_poly.type
_entity_poly.pdbx_seq_one_letter_code
_entity_poly.pdbx_strand_id
1 'polypeptide(L)'
;MIRVRASQIFTHSMEDVVAAKKQLDSGTPFEEVVTKFSTCPSKENAGDLGWMPEGNLQSIMGQEVSVKDIGHVIGPVHSQYGYHILRISEIEVEKVDGPFNAELSMESANQIFPEVHTILFKEFHIGLPVTPYSKEETLASICLAHGKNMQEVINCLNKEYADKNVAVITCEELKQKIDSGNKPVMLDIRESWERDISKVEGSHIINSENNEHVLGTFEKDREIVLIDWKQDRSPSFQKWLTQRGFTNVKCLEGGIDLWSEKIDTRLNRYDIDEDDGYRYEDILDEQDDHDGHEGHDHP
;
A
#
# COMPACT_ATOMS: atom_id res chain seq x y z
N MET A 1 0.02 0.42 3.39
CA MET A 1 -1.04 -0.62 3.44
C MET A 1 -1.07 -1.20 4.86
N ILE A 2 -2.22 -1.68 5.36
CA ILE A 2 -2.27 -2.44 6.62
C ILE A 2 -2.20 -3.92 6.28
N ARG A 3 -1.16 -4.59 6.80
CA ARG A 3 -0.99 -6.04 6.71
C ARG A 3 -1.27 -6.65 8.08
N VAL A 4 -1.94 -7.79 8.08
CA VAL A 4 -2.30 -8.51 9.30
C VAL A 4 -1.83 -9.95 9.17
N ARG A 5 -1.32 -10.50 10.28
CA ARG A 5 -1.00 -11.92 10.39
C ARG A 5 -1.95 -12.56 11.39
N ALA A 6 -2.70 -13.56 10.95
CA ALA A 6 -3.70 -14.22 11.78
C ALA A 6 -3.63 -15.74 11.61
N SER A 7 -4.02 -16.46 12.66
CA SER A 7 -4.22 -17.90 12.65
C SER A 7 -5.71 -18.21 12.74
N GLN A 8 -6.16 -19.31 12.13
CA GLN A 8 -7.56 -19.73 12.16
C GLN A 8 -7.77 -21.18 12.59
N ILE A 9 -8.90 -21.41 13.26
CA ILE A 9 -9.57 -22.70 13.36
C ILE A 9 -10.79 -22.62 12.46
N PHE A 10 -10.84 -23.48 11.46
CA PHE A 10 -11.95 -23.53 10.50
C PHE A 10 -12.66 -24.87 10.55
N THR A 11 -13.98 -24.88 10.58
CA THR A 11 -14.77 -26.10 10.48
C THR A 11 -16.12 -25.82 9.84
N HIS A 12 -16.68 -26.82 9.14
CA HIS A 12 -18.04 -26.74 8.62
C HIS A 12 -19.10 -27.11 9.68
N SER A 13 -18.68 -27.61 10.84
CA SER A 13 -19.57 -28.12 11.89
C SER A 13 -19.77 -27.08 13.00
N MET A 14 -21.03 -26.73 13.25
CA MET A 14 -21.40 -25.86 14.37
C MET A 14 -21.07 -26.50 15.73
N GLU A 15 -21.15 -27.83 15.83
CA GLU A 15 -20.80 -28.54 17.07
C GLU A 15 -19.30 -28.43 17.35
N ASP A 16 -18.47 -28.61 16.32
CA ASP A 16 -17.00 -28.54 16.45
C ASP A 16 -16.53 -27.14 16.80
N VAL A 17 -17.10 -26.10 16.17
CA VAL A 17 -16.67 -24.72 16.46
C VAL A 17 -17.05 -24.30 17.90
N VAL A 18 -18.21 -24.74 18.39
CA VAL A 18 -18.63 -24.49 19.78
C VAL A 18 -17.74 -25.24 20.76
N ALA A 19 -17.38 -26.50 20.45
CA ALA A 19 -16.46 -27.29 21.26
C ALA A 19 -15.03 -26.73 21.27
N ALA A 20 -14.57 -26.20 20.13
CA ALA A 20 -13.29 -25.52 19.98
C ALA A 20 -13.26 -24.25 20.84
N LYS A 21 -14.28 -23.39 20.72
CA LYS A 21 -14.39 -22.15 21.52
C LYS A 21 -14.38 -22.44 23.02
N LYS A 22 -15.11 -23.47 23.46
CA LYS A 22 -15.13 -23.89 24.86
C LYS A 22 -13.76 -24.32 25.38
N GLN A 23 -12.94 -24.98 24.55
CA GLN A 23 -11.58 -25.37 24.92
C GLN A 23 -10.65 -24.16 25.01
N LEU A 24 -10.73 -23.23 24.06
CA LEU A 24 -9.98 -21.97 24.12
C LEU A 24 -10.34 -21.17 25.37
N ASP A 25 -11.62 -21.08 25.71
CA ASP A 25 -12.10 -20.36 26.91
C ASP A 25 -11.66 -21.03 28.23
N SER A 26 -11.38 -22.34 28.19
CA SER A 26 -10.81 -23.07 29.32
C SER A 26 -9.29 -22.96 29.44
N GLY A 27 -8.64 -22.22 28.54
CA GLY A 27 -7.19 -22.00 28.52
C GLY A 27 -6.39 -23.06 27.78
N THR A 28 -7.03 -23.89 26.94
CA THR A 28 -6.30 -24.81 26.05
C THR A 28 -5.51 -24.00 25.01
N PRO A 29 -4.23 -24.31 24.75
CA PRO A 29 -3.44 -23.62 23.72
C PRO A 29 -4.13 -23.65 22.35
N PHE A 30 -4.04 -22.55 21.61
CA PHE A 30 -4.74 -22.38 20.33
C PHE A 30 -4.32 -23.45 19.32
N GLU A 31 -3.03 -23.77 19.29
CA GLU A 31 -2.39 -24.73 18.40
C GLU A 31 -2.92 -26.16 18.61
N GLU A 32 -3.21 -26.52 19.86
CA GLU A 32 -3.83 -27.80 20.19
C GLU A 32 -5.27 -27.88 19.68
N VAL A 33 -6.03 -26.80 19.84
CA VAL A 33 -7.42 -26.71 19.36
C VAL A 33 -7.46 -26.74 17.83
N VAL A 34 -6.52 -26.06 17.15
CA VAL A 34 -6.36 -26.13 15.69
C VAL A 34 -6.16 -27.57 15.24
N THR A 35 -5.21 -28.28 15.84
CA THR A 35 -4.90 -29.67 15.48
C THR A 35 -6.12 -30.58 15.61
N LYS A 36 -6.98 -30.31 16.60
CA LYS A 36 -8.13 -31.14 16.93
C LYS A 36 -9.38 -30.84 16.11
N PHE A 37 -9.66 -29.57 15.80
CA PHE A 37 -10.94 -29.15 15.21
C PHE A 37 -10.84 -28.51 13.83
N SER A 38 -9.64 -28.07 13.40
CA SER A 38 -9.50 -27.36 12.13
C SER A 38 -9.46 -28.31 10.94
N THR A 39 -10.30 -28.04 9.95
CA THR A 39 -10.33 -28.74 8.65
C THR A 39 -9.57 -27.97 7.55
N CYS A 40 -9.10 -26.76 7.83
CA CYS A 40 -8.31 -25.98 6.87
C CYS A 40 -6.89 -26.56 6.69
N PRO A 41 -6.31 -26.55 5.47
CA PRO A 41 -4.93 -26.94 5.24
C PRO A 41 -3.91 -26.19 6.12
N SER A 42 -4.21 -24.95 6.52
CA SER A 42 -3.33 -24.17 7.41
C SER A 42 -3.07 -24.83 8.76
N LYS A 43 -3.86 -25.85 9.16
CA LYS A 43 -3.63 -26.64 10.38
C LYS A 43 -2.21 -27.20 10.48
N GLU A 44 -1.54 -27.46 9.35
CA GLU A 44 -0.16 -27.95 9.31
C GLU A 44 0.83 -26.93 9.89
N ASN A 45 0.51 -25.64 9.75
CA ASN A 45 1.27 -24.52 10.32
C ASN A 45 0.51 -23.91 11.51
N ALA A 46 -0.09 -24.76 12.35
CA ALA A 46 -0.84 -24.34 13.54
C ALA A 46 -1.97 -23.33 13.25
N GLY A 47 -2.52 -23.38 12.04
CA GLY A 47 -3.63 -22.54 11.60
C GLY A 47 -3.19 -21.20 11.01
N ASP A 48 -1.89 -20.91 10.95
CA ASP A 48 -1.35 -19.66 10.43
C ASP A 48 -1.72 -19.44 8.95
N LEU A 49 -2.22 -18.25 8.65
CA LEU A 49 -2.60 -17.82 7.31
C LEU A 49 -1.54 -16.93 6.65
N GLY A 50 -0.45 -16.63 7.35
CA GLY A 50 0.57 -15.71 6.89
C GLY A 50 0.10 -14.25 6.90
N TRP A 51 0.91 -13.38 6.29
CA TRP A 51 0.58 -11.97 6.12
C TRP A 51 -0.45 -11.79 5.01
N MET A 52 -1.50 -11.02 5.30
CA MET A 52 -2.55 -10.70 4.34
C MET A 52 -2.99 -9.24 4.47
N PRO A 53 -3.61 -8.67 3.41
CA PRO A 53 -4.27 -7.38 3.53
C PRO A 53 -5.38 -7.41 4.58
N GLU A 54 -5.55 -6.33 5.33
CA GLU A 54 -6.59 -6.22 6.36
C GLU A 54 -8.00 -6.53 5.83
N GLY A 55 -8.33 -6.09 4.61
CA GLY A 55 -9.63 -6.30 3.97
C GLY A 55 -10.02 -7.78 3.84
N ASN A 56 -9.04 -8.69 3.73
CA ASN A 56 -9.31 -10.13 3.69
C ASN A 56 -9.83 -10.63 5.03
N LEU A 57 -9.23 -10.16 6.13
CA LEU A 57 -9.66 -10.51 7.48
C LEU A 57 -11.00 -9.85 7.83
N GLN A 58 -11.20 -8.59 7.44
CA GLN A 58 -12.48 -7.88 7.58
C GLN A 58 -13.62 -8.61 6.86
N SER A 59 -13.36 -9.17 5.68
CA SER A 59 -14.35 -9.94 4.91
C SER A 59 -14.79 -11.21 5.65
N ILE A 60 -13.92 -11.80 6.49
CA ILE A 60 -14.24 -12.96 7.31
C ILE A 60 -14.95 -12.54 8.61
N MET A 61 -14.43 -11.50 9.27
CA MET A 61 -14.89 -11.08 10.60
C MET A 61 -16.14 -10.19 10.59
N GLY A 62 -16.39 -9.50 9.48
CA GLY A 62 -17.44 -8.47 9.38
C GLY A 62 -17.15 -7.19 10.18
N GLN A 63 -15.94 -7.03 10.72
CA GLN A 63 -15.50 -5.86 11.47
C GLN A 63 -14.01 -5.59 11.21
N GLU A 64 -13.61 -4.33 11.38
CA GLU A 64 -12.22 -3.89 11.32
C GLU A 64 -11.39 -4.47 12.47
N VAL A 65 -10.10 -4.61 12.24
CA VAL A 65 -9.17 -5.14 13.25
C VAL A 65 -8.29 -4.03 13.76
N SER A 66 -8.12 -3.99 15.07
CA SER A 66 -7.32 -2.98 15.73
C SER A 66 -6.12 -3.60 16.42
N VAL A 67 -5.12 -2.78 16.76
CA VAL A 67 -3.96 -3.20 17.55
C VAL A 67 -4.37 -3.81 18.90
N LYS A 68 -5.57 -3.49 19.41
CA LYS A 68 -6.12 -4.06 20.65
C LYS A 68 -6.54 -5.53 20.51
N ASP A 69 -6.70 -6.02 19.30
CA ASP A 69 -7.13 -7.37 18.99
C ASP A 69 -5.96 -8.35 18.85
N ILE A 70 -4.72 -7.84 18.88
CA ILE A 70 -3.50 -8.65 18.88
C ILE A 70 -3.49 -9.57 20.11
N GLY A 71 -3.29 -10.86 19.88
CA GLY A 71 -3.31 -11.91 20.88
C GLY A 71 -4.71 -12.38 21.31
N HIS A 72 -5.78 -11.67 20.90
CA HIS A 72 -7.14 -12.08 21.22
C HIS A 72 -7.68 -13.13 20.27
N VAL A 73 -8.52 -14.01 20.82
CA VAL A 73 -9.28 -15.01 20.08
C VAL A 73 -10.65 -14.42 19.74
N ILE A 74 -10.95 -14.33 18.45
CA ILE A 74 -12.14 -13.71 17.90
C ILE A 74 -13.03 -14.77 17.25
N GLY A 75 -14.34 -14.64 17.48
CA GLY A 75 -15.34 -15.57 16.99
C GLY A 75 -15.97 -16.44 18.09
N PRO A 76 -16.72 -17.49 17.70
CA PRO A 76 -16.89 -18.00 16.34
C PRO A 76 -17.62 -17.03 15.40
N VAL A 77 -17.13 -16.94 14.16
CA VAL A 77 -17.74 -16.16 13.06
C VAL A 77 -18.21 -17.10 11.97
N HIS A 78 -19.35 -16.82 11.34
CA HIS A 78 -19.90 -17.63 10.26
C HIS A 78 -19.71 -16.92 8.92
N SER A 79 -19.06 -17.58 7.97
CA SER A 79 -18.91 -17.13 6.58
C SER A 79 -19.71 -18.04 5.64
N GLN A 80 -19.70 -17.74 4.34
CA GLN A 80 -20.28 -18.62 3.32
C GLN A 80 -19.59 -20.00 3.24
N TYR A 81 -18.36 -20.12 3.74
CA TYR A 81 -17.56 -21.35 3.67
C TYR A 81 -17.72 -22.22 4.92
N GLY A 82 -18.07 -21.64 6.07
CA GLY A 82 -18.20 -22.36 7.33
C GLY A 82 -17.98 -21.47 8.54
N TYR A 83 -17.52 -22.06 9.63
CA TYR A 83 -17.25 -21.37 10.89
C TYR A 83 -15.75 -21.16 11.11
N HIS A 84 -15.41 -19.96 11.58
CA HIS A 84 -14.04 -19.53 11.82
C HIS A 84 -13.88 -19.06 13.28
N ILE A 85 -12.78 -19.45 13.91
CA ILE A 85 -12.25 -18.77 15.10
C ILE A 85 -10.86 -18.26 14.73
N LEU A 86 -10.61 -16.97 14.94
CA LEU A 86 -9.41 -16.28 14.51
C LEU A 86 -8.57 -15.85 15.72
N ARG A 87 -7.25 -15.85 15.57
CA ARG A 87 -6.32 -15.23 16.51
C ARG A 87 -5.39 -14.31 15.74
N ILE A 88 -5.43 -13.02 16.05
CA ILE A 88 -4.54 -12.04 15.42
C ILE A 88 -3.20 -12.12 16.13
N SER A 89 -2.13 -12.36 15.39
CA SER A 89 -0.78 -12.47 15.93
C SER A 89 -0.05 -11.14 15.82
N GLU A 90 -0.15 -10.48 14.66
CA GLU A 90 0.56 -9.24 14.37
C GLU A 90 -0.26 -8.35 13.44
N ILE A 91 -0.09 -7.03 13.59
CA ILE A 91 -0.62 -6.03 12.66
C ILE A 91 0.54 -5.10 12.31
N GLU A 92 0.84 -5.01 11.03
CA GLU A 92 1.84 -4.13 10.48
C GLU A 92 1.15 -3.01 9.69
N VAL A 93 1.42 -1.78 10.09
CA VAL A 93 0.93 -0.59 9.39
C VAL A 93 2.12 0.01 8.67
N GLU A 94 2.22 -0.19 7.36
CA GLU A 94 3.27 0.44 6.56
C GLU A 94 3.17 1.95 6.67
N LYS A 95 4.29 2.61 6.96
CA LYS A 95 4.34 4.07 7.01
C LYS A 95 4.22 4.64 5.59
N VAL A 96 3.20 5.45 5.37
CA VAL A 96 3.11 6.25 4.15
C VAL A 96 3.86 7.55 4.42
N ASP A 97 5.00 7.73 3.74
CA ASP A 97 5.77 8.98 3.88
C ASP A 97 4.93 10.19 3.48
N GLY A 98 5.20 11.35 4.09
CA GLY A 98 4.53 12.59 3.72
C GLY A 98 4.71 13.67 4.79
N PRO A 99 4.07 14.83 4.63
CA PRO A 99 4.27 15.96 5.53
C PRO A 99 3.58 15.76 6.89
N PHE A 100 2.61 14.83 7.00
CA PHE A 100 1.89 14.57 8.24
C PHE A 100 2.67 13.62 9.15
N ASN A 101 2.79 14.01 10.41
CA ASN A 101 3.42 13.23 11.47
C ASN A 101 2.74 13.52 12.82
N ALA A 102 3.09 12.73 13.85
CA ALA A 102 2.45 12.76 15.16
C ALA A 102 2.45 14.14 15.84
N GLU A 103 3.52 14.91 15.68
CA GLU A 103 3.76 16.17 16.38
C GLU A 103 3.18 17.39 15.63
N LEU A 104 2.68 17.19 14.41
CA LEU A 104 2.16 18.27 13.60
C LEU A 104 0.87 18.84 14.21
N SER A 105 0.84 20.17 14.43
CA SER A 105 -0.37 20.85 14.92
C SER A 105 -1.46 20.88 13.86
N MET A 106 -2.72 20.94 14.31
CA MET A 106 -3.86 21.05 13.40
C MET A 106 -3.83 22.33 12.57
N GLU A 107 -3.28 23.43 13.08
CA GLU A 107 -3.05 24.63 12.28
C GLU A 107 -2.10 24.36 11.10
N SER A 108 -0.92 23.79 11.38
CA SER A 108 0.06 23.49 10.34
C SER A 108 -0.45 22.44 9.36
N ALA A 109 -1.14 21.41 9.85
CA ALA A 109 -1.76 20.38 9.01
C ALA A 109 -2.76 20.99 8.01
N ASN A 110 -3.67 21.86 8.47
CA ASN A 110 -4.65 22.52 7.59
C ASN A 110 -4.00 23.55 6.64
N GLN A 111 -2.84 24.13 6.99
CA GLN A 111 -2.07 24.98 6.08
C GLN A 111 -1.40 24.17 4.96
N ILE A 112 -0.87 23.00 5.30
CA ILE A 112 -0.25 22.08 4.32
C ILE A 112 -1.32 21.53 3.38
N PHE A 113 -2.48 21.15 3.91
CA PHE A 113 -3.55 20.56 3.14
C PHE A 113 -4.92 20.98 3.70
N PRO A 114 -5.62 21.91 3.04
CA PRO A 114 -6.89 22.46 3.53
C PRO A 114 -8.01 21.42 3.72
N GLU A 115 -7.86 20.23 3.15
CA GLU A 115 -8.84 19.15 3.21
C GLU A 115 -8.68 18.23 4.42
N VAL A 116 -7.62 18.41 5.22
CA VAL A 116 -7.34 17.61 6.42
C VAL A 116 -8.57 17.52 7.31
N HIS A 117 -9.24 18.64 7.60
CA HIS A 117 -10.48 18.62 8.39
C HIS A 117 -11.56 17.74 7.77
N THR A 118 -11.75 17.79 6.45
CA THR A 118 -12.76 17.00 5.74
C THR A 118 -12.46 15.51 5.82
N ILE A 119 -11.19 15.12 5.65
CA ILE A 119 -10.74 13.72 5.71
C ILE A 119 -10.89 13.19 7.14
N LEU A 120 -10.40 13.93 8.13
CA LEU A 120 -10.52 13.58 9.54
C LEU A 120 -11.97 13.42 9.98
N PHE A 121 -12.87 14.27 9.48
CA PHE A 121 -14.29 14.19 9.76
C PHE A 121 -14.93 12.95 9.13
N LYS A 122 -14.69 12.71 7.82
CA LYS A 122 -15.36 11.63 7.07
C LYS A 122 -14.86 10.24 7.46
N GLU A 123 -13.55 10.07 7.51
CA GLU A 123 -12.93 8.75 7.71
C GLU A 123 -12.83 8.42 9.21
N PHE A 124 -12.45 9.41 10.03
CA PHE A 124 -12.12 9.16 11.43
C PHE A 124 -13.13 9.74 12.43
N HIS A 125 -14.13 10.51 11.98
CA HIS A 125 -15.10 11.18 12.85
C HIS A 125 -14.42 12.10 13.89
N ILE A 126 -13.30 12.71 13.51
CA ILE A 126 -12.55 13.68 14.31
C ILE A 126 -12.95 15.09 13.89
N GLY A 127 -13.13 16.00 14.85
CA GLY A 127 -13.54 17.38 14.57
C GLY A 127 -15.03 17.56 14.32
N LEU A 128 -15.88 16.69 14.87
CA LEU A 128 -17.33 16.87 14.84
C LEU A 128 -17.72 18.19 15.53
N PRO A 129 -18.87 18.82 15.18
CA PRO A 129 -19.32 20.04 15.85
C PRO A 129 -19.47 19.92 17.37
N VAL A 130 -19.74 18.70 17.85
CA VAL A 130 -19.89 18.38 19.29
C VAL A 130 -18.56 18.05 19.98
N THR A 131 -17.54 17.68 19.21
CA THR A 131 -16.19 17.34 19.69
C THR A 131 -15.14 17.95 18.74
N PRO A 132 -15.06 19.30 18.70
CA PRO A 132 -14.07 19.97 17.87
C PRO A 132 -12.67 19.80 18.47
N TYR A 133 -11.65 19.87 17.62
CA TYR A 133 -10.27 20.03 18.04
C TYR A 133 -9.84 21.50 17.97
N SER A 134 -8.85 21.86 18.77
CA SER A 134 -8.20 23.17 18.80
C SER A 134 -7.08 23.24 17.76
N LYS A 135 -6.65 24.45 17.39
CA LYS A 135 -5.62 24.65 16.36
C LYS A 135 -4.23 24.20 16.82
N GLU A 136 -4.00 24.29 18.12
CA GLU A 136 -2.74 23.99 18.80
C GLU A 136 -2.58 22.50 19.11
N GLU A 137 -3.67 21.73 19.06
CA GLU A 137 -3.63 20.28 19.26
C GLU A 137 -2.87 19.60 18.12
N THR A 138 -2.16 18.51 18.45
CA THR A 138 -1.37 17.74 17.48
C THR A 138 -2.17 16.57 16.93
N LEU A 139 -1.75 16.03 15.79
CA LEU A 139 -2.33 14.79 15.26
C LEU A 139 -2.30 13.65 16.29
N ALA A 140 -1.23 13.55 17.11
CA ALA A 140 -1.17 12.58 18.20
C ALA A 140 -2.25 12.81 19.27
N SER A 141 -2.41 14.05 19.73
CA SER A 141 -3.35 14.36 20.82
C SER A 141 -4.81 14.16 20.40
N ILE A 142 -5.18 14.55 19.18
CA ILE A 142 -6.54 14.34 18.67
C ILE A 142 -6.84 12.87 18.46
N CYS A 143 -5.87 12.08 17.95
CA CYS A 143 -6.07 10.65 17.76
C CYS A 143 -6.31 9.95 19.10
N LEU A 144 -5.52 10.31 20.11
CA LEU A 144 -5.67 9.79 21.47
C LEU A 144 -7.04 10.15 22.07
N ALA A 145 -7.45 11.42 21.96
CA ALA A 145 -8.72 11.91 22.52
C ALA A 145 -9.95 11.22 21.90
N HIS A 146 -9.86 10.85 20.62
CA HIS A 146 -10.94 10.18 19.88
C HIS A 146 -10.78 8.65 19.82
N GLY A 147 -9.76 8.09 20.48
CA GLY A 147 -9.50 6.65 20.50
C GLY A 147 -9.15 6.05 19.14
N LYS A 148 -8.58 6.85 18.24
CA LYS A 148 -8.21 6.47 16.86
C LYS A 148 -6.75 6.05 16.78
N ASN A 149 -6.44 5.18 15.83
CA ASN A 149 -5.08 4.76 15.57
C ASN A 149 -4.31 5.90 14.87
N MET A 150 -3.30 6.44 15.55
CA MET A 150 -2.51 7.56 15.05
C MET A 150 -1.81 7.25 13.73
N GLN A 151 -1.25 6.05 13.56
CA GLN A 151 -0.51 5.70 12.35
C GLN A 151 -1.43 5.55 11.14
N GLU A 152 -2.63 5.00 11.36
CA GLU A 152 -3.67 4.89 10.33
C GLU A 152 -4.13 6.27 9.85
N VAL A 153 -4.39 7.20 10.78
CA VAL A 153 -4.76 8.58 10.47
C VAL A 153 -3.66 9.29 9.68
N ILE A 154 -2.41 9.20 10.14
CA ILE A 154 -1.25 9.80 9.46
C ILE A 154 -1.11 9.24 8.05
N ASN A 155 -1.24 7.92 7.89
CA ASN A 155 -1.12 7.27 6.60
C ASN A 155 -2.22 7.68 5.63
N CYS A 156 -3.46 7.77 6.11
CA CYS A 156 -4.60 8.24 5.32
C CYS A 156 -4.34 9.68 4.83
N LEU A 157 -3.95 10.59 5.74
CA LEU A 157 -3.64 11.98 5.36
C LEU A 157 -2.47 12.08 4.39
N ASN A 158 -1.38 11.33 4.61
CA ASN A 158 -0.22 11.32 3.72
C ASN A 158 -0.56 10.72 2.35
N LYS A 159 -1.45 9.71 2.29
CA LYS A 159 -1.94 9.12 1.04
C LYS A 159 -2.78 10.12 0.25
N GLU A 160 -3.83 10.67 0.87
CA GLU A 160 -4.69 11.68 0.23
C GLU A 160 -3.92 12.92 -0.24
N TYR A 161 -2.94 13.35 0.57
CA TYR A 161 -2.05 14.43 0.18
C TYR A 161 -1.18 14.08 -1.02
N ALA A 162 -0.62 12.87 -1.06
CA ALA A 162 0.18 12.41 -2.19
C ALA A 162 -0.68 12.36 -3.46
N ASP A 163 -1.86 11.76 -3.38
CA ASP A 163 -2.79 11.59 -4.51
C ASP A 163 -3.23 12.94 -5.09
N LYS A 164 -3.39 13.98 -4.25
CA LYS A 164 -3.76 15.32 -4.73
C LYS A 164 -2.61 16.21 -5.14
N ASN A 165 -1.38 15.92 -4.70
CA ASN A 165 -0.19 16.69 -5.06
C ASN A 165 0.70 15.98 -6.08
N VAL A 166 0.16 14.98 -6.79
CA VAL A 166 0.81 14.40 -7.97
C VAL A 166 0.96 15.50 -9.01
N ALA A 167 2.19 15.94 -9.27
CA ALA A 167 2.43 16.82 -10.42
C ALA A 167 2.30 15.99 -11.70
N VAL A 168 1.42 16.42 -12.61
CA VAL A 168 1.14 15.73 -13.87
C VAL A 168 1.53 16.58 -15.07
N ILE A 169 1.71 15.92 -16.22
CA ILE A 169 1.79 16.55 -17.54
C ILE A 169 0.79 15.87 -18.47
N THR A 170 0.04 16.65 -19.23
CA THR A 170 -0.92 16.08 -20.20
C THR A 170 -0.18 15.45 -21.38
N CYS A 171 -0.84 14.51 -22.05
CA CYS A 171 -0.30 13.87 -23.25
C CYS A 171 0.05 14.89 -24.34
N GLU A 172 -0.80 15.89 -24.55
CA GLU A 172 -0.64 16.96 -25.53
C GLU A 172 0.52 17.90 -25.18
N GLU A 173 0.67 18.28 -23.91
CA GLU A 173 1.79 19.11 -23.45
C GLU A 173 3.13 18.38 -23.60
N LEU A 174 3.19 17.09 -23.24
CA LEU A 174 4.38 16.28 -23.46
C LEU A 174 4.72 16.19 -24.95
N LYS A 175 3.73 15.94 -25.81
CA LYS A 175 3.93 15.88 -27.26
C LYS A 175 4.47 17.20 -27.81
N GLN A 176 3.92 18.34 -27.36
CA GLN A 176 4.39 19.66 -27.76
C GLN A 176 5.86 19.90 -27.35
N LYS A 177 6.25 19.47 -26.15
CA LYS A 177 7.65 19.56 -25.67
C LYS A 177 8.59 18.70 -26.51
N ILE A 178 8.18 17.48 -26.86
CA ILE A 178 8.94 16.59 -27.75
C ILE A 178 9.12 17.24 -29.13
N ASP A 179 8.04 17.74 -29.72
CA ASP A 179 8.06 18.31 -31.08
C ASP A 179 8.85 19.62 -31.17
N SER A 180 8.86 20.41 -30.10
CA SER A 180 9.62 21.66 -30.01
C SER A 180 11.11 21.46 -29.70
N GLY A 181 11.56 20.22 -29.49
CA GLY A 181 12.95 19.89 -29.14
C GLY A 181 13.32 20.16 -27.68
N ASN A 182 12.41 20.71 -26.87
CA ASN A 182 12.58 20.88 -25.42
C ASN A 182 12.20 19.59 -24.67
N LYS A 183 12.85 18.48 -25.04
CA LYS A 183 12.48 17.14 -24.59
C LYS A 183 12.86 16.93 -23.11
N PRO A 184 11.89 16.65 -22.20
CA PRO A 184 12.20 16.25 -20.84
C PRO A 184 12.90 14.89 -20.81
N VAL A 185 13.47 14.50 -19.66
CA VAL A 185 13.86 13.10 -19.45
C VAL A 185 12.57 12.29 -19.35
N MET A 186 12.40 11.27 -20.18
CA MET A 186 11.23 10.39 -20.10
C MET A 186 11.67 9.05 -19.54
N LEU A 187 11.19 8.70 -18.36
CA LEU A 187 11.50 7.43 -17.70
C LEU A 187 10.28 6.52 -17.76
N ASP A 188 10.45 5.36 -18.37
CA ASP A 188 9.45 4.31 -18.50
C ASP A 188 9.67 3.31 -17.36
N ILE A 189 8.71 3.30 -16.43
CA ILE A 189 8.78 2.54 -15.17
C ILE A 189 8.04 1.20 -15.28
N ARG A 190 7.62 0.85 -16.50
CA ARG A 190 6.89 -0.38 -16.79
C ARG A 190 7.85 -1.55 -17.00
N GLU A 191 7.29 -2.75 -16.94
CA GLU A 191 8.04 -3.97 -17.20
C GLU A 191 8.56 -4.04 -18.64
N SER A 192 9.62 -4.83 -18.83
CA SER A 192 10.23 -4.99 -20.15
C SER A 192 9.23 -5.51 -21.19
N TRP A 193 8.38 -6.46 -20.81
CA TRP A 193 7.35 -7.01 -21.70
C TRP A 193 6.27 -5.98 -22.07
N GLU A 194 5.88 -5.09 -21.14
CA GLU A 194 4.94 -3.99 -21.42
C GLU A 194 5.52 -3.01 -22.45
N ARG A 195 6.84 -2.74 -22.34
CA ARG A 195 7.56 -1.88 -23.29
C ARG A 195 7.73 -2.51 -24.67
N ASP A 196 7.79 -3.84 -24.75
CA ASP A 196 7.84 -4.57 -26.02
C ASP A 196 6.53 -4.43 -26.81
N ILE A 197 5.39 -4.28 -26.11
CA ILE A 197 4.08 -4.05 -26.73
C ILE A 197 3.99 -2.63 -27.31
N SER A 198 4.33 -1.63 -26.50
CA SER A 198 4.30 -0.23 -26.88
C SER A 198 5.24 0.60 -26.00
N LYS A 199 5.82 1.67 -26.57
CA LYS A 199 6.68 2.61 -25.85
C LYS A 199 6.59 4.00 -26.46
N VAL A 200 6.80 5.02 -25.63
CA VAL A 200 6.99 6.41 -26.10
C VAL A 200 8.40 6.55 -26.64
N GLU A 201 8.54 7.05 -27.87
CA GLU A 201 9.84 7.03 -28.55
C GLU A 201 10.91 7.89 -27.84
N GLY A 202 12.05 7.26 -27.58
CA GLY A 202 13.16 7.81 -26.80
C GLY A 202 12.84 8.03 -25.31
N SER A 203 11.96 7.22 -24.72
CA SER A 203 11.92 6.98 -23.27
C SER A 203 13.01 6.00 -22.84
N HIS A 204 13.51 6.14 -21.62
CA HIS A 204 14.49 5.25 -21.00
C HIS A 204 13.80 4.31 -20.03
N ILE A 205 14.08 3.01 -20.10
CA ILE A 205 13.60 2.08 -19.07
C ILE A 205 14.34 2.31 -17.76
N ILE A 206 13.59 2.26 -16.66
CA ILE A 206 14.15 2.23 -15.32
C ILE A 206 13.54 1.06 -14.54
N ASN A 207 14.39 0.25 -13.89
CA ASN A 207 14.00 -0.91 -13.11
C ASN A 207 14.91 -1.06 -11.86
N SER A 208 14.67 -2.08 -11.04
CA SER A 208 15.47 -2.36 -9.83
C SER A 208 16.95 -2.53 -10.13
N GLU A 209 17.30 -3.18 -11.24
CA GLU A 209 18.69 -3.46 -11.62
C GLU A 209 19.48 -2.22 -12.07
N ASN A 210 18.80 -1.21 -12.65
CA ASN A 210 19.48 -0.11 -13.35
C ASN A 210 19.22 1.30 -12.78
N ASN A 211 18.36 1.44 -11.77
CA ASN A 211 17.89 2.75 -11.32
C ASN A 211 19.03 3.68 -10.88
N GLU A 212 19.98 3.22 -10.07
CA GLU A 212 21.11 4.03 -9.59
C GLU A 212 21.94 4.55 -10.77
N HIS A 213 22.20 3.70 -11.76
CA HIS A 213 22.93 4.09 -12.96
C HIS A 213 22.16 5.13 -13.78
N VAL A 214 20.88 4.86 -14.09
CA VAL A 214 20.05 5.76 -14.91
C VAL A 214 19.90 7.12 -14.23
N LEU A 215 19.58 7.15 -12.94
CA LEU A 215 19.36 8.39 -12.18
C LEU A 215 20.63 9.18 -11.96
N GLY A 216 21.79 8.52 -11.87
CA GLY A 216 23.10 9.17 -11.82
C GLY A 216 23.48 9.93 -13.10
N THR A 217 22.78 9.70 -14.23
CA THR A 217 23.06 10.39 -15.49
C THR A 217 22.37 11.75 -15.64
N PHE A 218 21.47 12.12 -14.73
CA PHE A 218 20.67 13.34 -14.84
C PHE A 218 20.83 14.27 -13.64
N GLU A 219 20.77 15.58 -13.89
CA GLU A 219 20.71 16.59 -12.83
C GLU A 219 19.39 16.51 -12.07
N LYS A 220 19.40 16.90 -10.79
CA LYS A 220 18.25 16.75 -9.89
C LYS A 220 17.09 17.72 -10.18
N ASP A 221 17.35 18.81 -10.88
CA ASP A 221 16.37 19.83 -11.29
C ASP A 221 15.87 19.66 -12.73
N ARG A 222 16.42 18.71 -13.49
CA ARG A 222 15.94 18.38 -14.84
C ARG A 222 14.48 17.94 -14.79
N GLU A 223 13.69 18.41 -15.76
CA GLU A 223 12.31 17.95 -15.92
C GLU A 223 12.30 16.46 -16.30
N ILE A 224 11.71 15.65 -15.45
CA ILE A 224 11.51 14.21 -15.61
C ILE A 224 10.01 13.94 -15.80
N VAL A 225 9.66 13.13 -16.78
CA VAL A 225 8.30 12.63 -17.01
C VAL A 225 8.30 11.12 -16.87
N LEU A 226 7.50 10.64 -15.92
CA LEU A 226 7.31 9.22 -15.64
C LEU A 226 6.21 8.65 -16.51
N ILE A 227 6.49 7.53 -17.16
CA ILE A 227 5.59 6.81 -18.05
C ILE A 227 5.28 5.46 -17.41
N ASP A 228 4.00 5.23 -17.22
CA ASP A 228 3.38 4.02 -16.68
C ASP A 228 2.25 3.58 -17.64
N TRP A 229 1.50 2.54 -17.32
CA TRP A 229 0.35 2.04 -18.07
C TRP A 229 -0.83 3.02 -18.02
N LYS A 230 -1.47 3.16 -16.85
CA LYS A 230 -2.65 4.03 -16.62
C LYS A 230 -2.46 5.06 -15.51
N GLN A 231 -1.19 5.34 -15.14
CA GLN A 231 -0.80 6.28 -14.09
C GLN A 231 -1.08 5.79 -12.66
N ASP A 232 -1.09 4.46 -12.46
CA ASP A 232 -1.32 3.84 -11.15
C ASP A 232 -0.02 3.69 -10.35
N ARG A 233 1.11 3.47 -11.03
CA ARG A 233 2.45 3.27 -10.44
C ARG A 233 3.27 4.56 -10.37
N SER A 234 3.08 5.47 -11.33
CA SER A 234 3.93 6.67 -11.45
C SER A 234 3.84 7.67 -10.30
N PRO A 235 2.70 7.88 -9.60
CA PRO A 235 2.66 8.77 -8.42
C PRO A 235 3.59 8.33 -7.30
N SER A 236 3.66 7.03 -7.00
CA SER A 236 4.57 6.47 -6.00
C SER A 236 6.03 6.64 -6.39
N PHE A 237 6.37 6.39 -7.66
CA PHE A 237 7.71 6.62 -8.21
C PHE A 237 8.11 8.10 -8.13
N GLN A 238 7.20 9.02 -8.48
CA GLN A 238 7.43 10.46 -8.40
C GLN A 238 7.85 10.89 -7.00
N LYS A 239 7.15 10.38 -5.98
CA LYS A 239 7.46 10.64 -4.58
C LYS A 239 8.84 10.07 -4.19
N TRP A 240 9.14 8.85 -4.59
CA TRP A 240 10.42 8.20 -4.34
C TRP A 240 11.61 8.96 -4.94
N LEU A 241 11.44 9.54 -6.14
CA LEU A 241 12.42 10.45 -6.74
C LEU A 241 12.53 11.77 -5.99
N THR A 242 11.40 12.33 -5.57
CA THR A 242 11.37 13.61 -4.82
C THR A 242 12.14 13.51 -3.51
N GLN A 243 12.01 12.38 -2.80
CA GLN A 243 12.78 12.08 -1.59
C GLN A 243 14.30 12.00 -1.83
N ARG A 244 14.71 11.63 -3.04
CA ARG A 244 16.13 11.61 -3.49
C ARG A 244 16.58 12.95 -4.08
N GLY A 245 15.82 14.00 -3.83
CA GLY A 245 16.15 15.38 -4.19
C GLY A 245 15.80 15.77 -5.63
N PHE A 246 15.11 14.93 -6.40
CA PHE A 246 14.64 15.35 -7.72
C PHE A 246 13.45 16.33 -7.57
N THR A 247 13.57 17.54 -8.12
CA THR A 247 12.63 18.63 -7.82
C THR A 247 11.58 18.89 -8.91
N ASN A 248 11.76 18.30 -10.10
CA ASN A 248 10.89 18.53 -11.25
C ASN A 248 10.47 17.23 -11.93
N VAL A 249 9.78 16.37 -11.17
CA VAL A 249 9.26 15.09 -11.65
C VAL A 249 7.76 15.21 -11.87
N LYS A 250 7.26 14.75 -13.01
CA LYS A 250 5.84 14.74 -13.37
C LYS A 250 5.40 13.37 -13.85
N CYS A 251 4.15 13.00 -13.57
CA CYS A 251 3.53 11.80 -14.13
C CYS A 251 2.87 12.12 -15.47
N LEU A 252 3.03 11.26 -16.48
CA LEU A 252 2.23 11.34 -17.70
C LEU A 252 0.76 11.01 -17.36
N GLU A 253 -0.13 11.97 -17.57
CA GLU A 253 -1.56 11.82 -17.30
C GLU A 253 -2.13 10.64 -18.09
N GLY A 254 -2.76 9.69 -17.37
CA GLY A 254 -3.36 8.49 -17.96
C GLY A 254 -2.36 7.50 -18.59
N GLY A 255 -1.06 7.71 -18.36
CA GLY A 255 0.01 6.83 -18.80
C GLY A 255 0.09 6.61 -20.32
N ILE A 256 0.71 5.50 -20.71
CA ILE A 256 0.87 5.13 -22.12
C ILE A 256 -0.45 4.71 -22.76
N ASP A 257 -1.43 4.28 -21.97
CA ASP A 257 -2.75 3.91 -22.48
C ASP A 257 -3.45 5.15 -23.09
N LEU A 258 -3.50 6.25 -22.33
CA LEU A 258 -4.07 7.50 -22.82
C LEU A 258 -3.21 8.14 -23.92
N TRP A 259 -1.88 8.00 -23.84
CA TRP A 259 -0.98 8.45 -24.90
C TRP A 259 -1.25 7.73 -26.23
N SER A 260 -1.44 6.41 -26.18
CA SER A 260 -1.73 5.58 -27.36
C SER A 260 -3.11 5.89 -27.92
N GLU A 261 -4.06 6.29 -27.08
CA GLU A 261 -5.38 6.73 -27.53
C GLU A 261 -5.36 8.10 -28.20
N LYS A 262 -4.64 9.08 -27.64
CA LYS A 262 -4.73 10.49 -28.06
C LYS A 262 -3.61 10.97 -28.99
N ILE A 263 -2.40 10.45 -28.83
CA ILE A 263 -1.20 11.01 -29.45
C ILE A 263 -0.62 10.10 -30.53
N ASP A 264 -0.40 8.82 -30.22
CA ASP A 264 0.11 7.86 -31.20
C ASP A 264 -0.79 6.62 -31.29
N THR A 265 -1.87 6.75 -32.07
CA THR A 265 -2.90 5.72 -32.32
C THR A 265 -2.39 4.49 -33.07
N ARG A 266 -1.10 4.46 -33.44
CA ARG A 266 -0.44 3.29 -34.04
C ARG A 266 0.15 2.35 -32.99
N LEU A 267 0.30 2.81 -31.74
CA LEU A 267 0.79 2.00 -30.64
C LEU A 267 -0.27 0.98 -30.21
N ASN A 268 0.17 -0.22 -29.89
CA ASN A 268 -0.71 -1.25 -29.35
C ASN A 268 -1.10 -0.91 -27.91
N ARG A 269 -2.38 -1.11 -27.59
CA ARG A 269 -2.92 -1.06 -26.23
C ARG A 269 -3.05 -2.48 -25.68
N TYR A 270 -2.98 -2.60 -24.36
CA TYR A 270 -3.08 -3.85 -23.63
C TYR A 270 -3.79 -3.62 -22.29
N ASP A 271 -4.32 -4.70 -21.73
CA ASP A 271 -4.88 -4.73 -20.39
C ASP A 271 -4.10 -5.73 -19.52
N ILE A 272 -3.96 -5.40 -18.24
CA ILE A 272 -3.37 -6.26 -17.21
C ILE A 272 -4.53 -6.74 -16.34
N ASP A 273 -4.61 -8.04 -16.10
CA ASP A 273 -5.60 -8.61 -15.18
C ASP A 273 -5.32 -8.11 -13.75
N GLU A 274 -6.35 -7.71 -13.00
CA GLU A 274 -6.20 -7.10 -11.66
C GLU A 274 -5.47 -8.02 -10.66
N ASP A 275 -5.53 -9.33 -10.86
CA ASP A 275 -4.84 -10.34 -10.02
C ASP A 275 -3.32 -10.45 -10.31
N ASP A 276 -2.85 -9.97 -11.46
CA ASP A 276 -1.44 -9.96 -11.89
C ASP A 276 -0.78 -8.57 -11.69
N GLY A 277 -1.43 -7.69 -10.92
CA GLY A 277 -1.04 -6.29 -10.72
C GLY A 277 0.30 -6.12 -10.01
N TYR A 278 1.38 -6.05 -10.78
CA TYR A 278 2.72 -5.70 -10.32
C TYR A 278 2.74 -4.36 -9.57
N ARG A 279 3.45 -4.33 -8.43
CA ARG A 279 3.55 -3.16 -7.55
C ARG A 279 4.89 -2.47 -7.81
N TYR A 280 4.92 -1.14 -7.78
CA TYR A 280 6.16 -0.37 -7.95
C TYR A 280 7.25 -0.73 -6.92
N GLU A 281 6.86 -1.32 -5.80
CA GLU A 281 7.72 -1.90 -4.77
C GLU A 281 8.78 -2.86 -5.37
N ASP A 282 8.46 -3.56 -6.47
CA ASP A 282 9.38 -4.48 -7.17
C ASP A 282 10.55 -3.77 -7.89
N ILE A 283 10.44 -2.45 -8.15
CA ILE A 283 11.54 -1.63 -8.67
C ILE A 283 12.45 -1.14 -7.53
N LEU A 284 11.97 -1.19 -6.29
CA LEU A 284 12.66 -0.65 -5.11
C LEU A 284 13.42 -1.70 -4.30
N ASP A 285 13.04 -2.97 -4.43
CA ASP A 285 13.62 -4.05 -3.64
C ASP A 285 14.97 -4.50 -4.21
N GLU A 286 16.04 -4.14 -3.50
CA GLU A 286 17.02 -5.09 -2.95
C GLU A 286 17.92 -4.38 -1.93
N GLN A 287 17.67 -4.61 -0.62
CA GLN A 287 18.68 -4.79 0.45
C GLN A 287 18.03 -4.85 1.85
N ASP A 288 17.74 -6.07 2.32
CA ASP A 288 18.32 -6.58 3.57
C ASP A 288 18.11 -8.11 3.63
N ASP A 289 19.14 -8.83 4.09
CA ASP A 289 19.28 -10.29 4.27
C ASP A 289 19.96 -11.11 3.16
N HIS A 290 21.10 -10.62 2.66
CA HIS A 290 22.22 -11.50 2.29
C HIS A 290 23.39 -11.29 3.25
N ASP A 291 23.28 -11.86 4.46
CA ASP A 291 24.45 -12.23 5.26
C ASP A 291 24.15 -13.52 6.04
N GLY A 292 24.64 -14.62 5.48
CA GLY A 292 24.49 -15.96 6.01
C GLY A 292 25.43 -16.91 5.28
N HIS A 293 26.73 -16.61 5.36
CA HIS A 293 27.78 -17.58 5.06
C HIS A 293 27.48 -18.89 5.79
N GLU A 294 27.30 -19.99 5.05
CA GLU A 294 27.85 -21.28 5.44
C GLU A 294 28.03 -22.16 4.19
N GLY A 295 29.29 -22.29 3.78
CA GLY A 295 29.70 -23.29 2.82
C GLY A 295 29.53 -24.67 3.43
N HIS A 296 28.61 -25.46 2.88
CA HIS A 296 28.62 -26.89 3.08
C HIS A 296 29.34 -27.57 1.92
N ASP A 297 30.64 -27.78 2.11
CA ASP A 297 31.34 -28.92 1.53
C ASP A 297 30.67 -30.20 2.06
N HIS A 298 30.25 -31.09 1.17
CA HIS A 298 30.08 -32.49 1.52
C HIS A 298 30.56 -33.42 0.40
N PRO A 299 31.08 -34.60 0.81
CA PRO A 299 32.17 -35.35 0.17
C PRO A 299 31.78 -36.21 -1.05
#